data_AF-A0A835AJT6-F1
#
_entry.id   AF-A0A835AJT6-F1
#
_cell.length_a   1.000
_cell.length_b   1.000
_cell.length_c   1.000
_cell.angle_alpha   90.00
_cell.angle_beta   90.00
_cell.angle_gamma   90.00
#
_symmetry.space_group_name_H-M   'P 1'
#
loop_
_entity.id
_entity.type
_entity.pdbx_description
1 polymer ?
#
loop_
_entity_poly.entity_id
_entity_poly.type
_entity_poly.pdbx_seq_one_letter_code
_entity_poly.pdbx_strand_id
1 'polypeptide(L)'
;MVAQPVHSYVKSTKAFVLGRVTGIKRASEEYKAKGTCTSTNILLCVTGLWADVKISMLSDNDIEEDECSVLNSSVKEGLLERATICVS
;
A
#
# COMPACT_ATOMS: atom_id res chain seq x y z
N MET A 1 -18.81 -19.16 11.94
CA MET A 1 -18.69 -17.69 11.84
C MET A 1 -17.23 -17.35 12.00
N VAL A 2 -16.53 -17.00 10.92
CA VAL A 2 -15.15 -16.51 10.98
C VAL A 2 -15.23 -15.01 11.23
N ALA A 3 -14.73 -14.56 12.37
CA ALA A 3 -14.63 -13.15 12.69
C ALA A 3 -13.67 -12.49 11.68
N GLN A 4 -14.21 -11.69 10.76
CA GLN A 4 -13.39 -10.85 9.90
C GLN A 4 -12.89 -9.68 10.75
N PRO A 5 -11.57 -9.42 10.81
CA PRO A 5 -11.08 -8.25 11.51
C PRO A 5 -11.61 -7.01 10.78
N VAL A 6 -12.33 -6.16 11.51
CA VAL A 6 -12.81 -4.87 11.03
C VAL A 6 -11.59 -4.00 10.82
N HIS A 7 -11.05 -4.02 9.60
CA HIS A 7 -10.01 -3.11 9.18
C HIS A 7 -10.74 -1.88 8.61
N SER A 8 -10.74 -0.78 9.35
CA SER A 8 -11.40 0.45 8.94
C SER A 8 -10.80 0.98 7.65
N TYR A 9 -11.69 1.37 6.73
CA TYR A 9 -11.34 1.79 5.38
C TYR A 9 -11.11 3.28 5.31
N VAL A 10 -9.91 3.68 4.88
CA VAL A 10 -9.61 5.10 4.62
C VAL A 10 -10.08 5.43 3.21
N LYS A 11 -11.29 5.98 3.08
CA LYS A 11 -11.75 6.62 1.83
C LYS A 11 -11.11 8.01 1.73
N SER A 12 -9.83 8.04 1.32
CA SER A 12 -9.07 9.28 1.14
C SER A 12 -9.53 10.04 -0.11
N THR A 13 -9.65 11.37 -0.01
CA THR A 13 -9.83 12.25 -1.17
C THR A 13 -8.51 12.59 -1.87
N LYS A 14 -7.38 12.11 -1.34
CA LYS A 14 -6.06 12.36 -1.91
C LYS A 14 -5.78 11.45 -3.11
N ALA A 15 -5.03 11.97 -4.07
CA ALA A 15 -4.63 11.24 -5.27
C ALA A 15 -3.70 10.05 -4.95
N PHE A 16 -2.95 10.14 -3.86
CA PHE A 16 -2.01 9.12 -3.39
C PHE A 16 -2.20 8.85 -1.90
N VAL A 17 -1.87 7.63 -1.49
CA VAL A 17 -1.90 7.17 -0.09
C VAL A 17 -0.69 6.30 0.18
N LEU A 18 -0.13 6.40 1.39
CA LEU A 18 0.95 5.52 1.84
C LEU A 18 0.36 4.21 2.34
N GLY A 19 0.98 3.10 1.91
CA GLY A 19 0.59 1.76 2.33
C GLY A 19 1.82 0.88 2.54
N ARG A 20 1.74 0.00 3.55
CA ARG A 20 2.81 -0.97 3.84
C ARG A 20 2.60 -2.23 3.00
N VAL A 21 3.59 -2.57 2.17
CA VAL A 21 3.60 -3.85 1.45
C VAL A 21 3.85 -4.98 2.45
N THR A 22 2.98 -5.99 2.44
CA THR A 22 3.08 -7.18 3.30
C THR A 22 3.37 -8.45 2.53
N GLY A 23 3.25 -8.42 1.20
CA GLY A 23 3.51 -9.58 0.38
C GLY A 23 3.33 -9.29 -1.12
N ILE A 24 3.56 -10.34 -1.90
CA ILE A 24 3.43 -10.32 -3.35
C ILE A 24 2.59 -11.52 -3.82
N LYS A 25 1.82 -11.32 -4.88
CA LYS A 25 1.04 -12.35 -5.57
C LYS A 25 1.25 -12.27 -7.08
N ARG A 26 0.74 -13.26 -7.81
CA ARG A 26 0.66 -13.21 -9.27
C ARG A 26 -0.78 -12.97 -9.72
N ALA A 27 -0.95 -12.00 -10.61
CA ALA A 27 -2.15 -11.82 -11.40
C ALA A 27 -2.30 -12.95 -12.42
N SER A 28 -3.53 -13.18 -12.86
CA SER A 28 -3.86 -14.10 -13.95
C SER A 28 -3.33 -13.61 -15.30
N GLU A 29 -3.23 -12.29 -15.48
CA GLU A 29 -2.82 -11.64 -16.72
C GLU A 29 -1.56 -10.79 -16.51
N GLU A 30 -0.71 -10.75 -17.53
CA GLU A 30 0.42 -9.84 -17.58
C GLU A 30 -0.01 -8.41 -17.91
N TYR A 31 0.72 -7.44 -17.38
CA TYR A 31 0.57 -6.03 -17.66
C TYR A 31 1.93 -5.35 -17.77
N LYS A 32 2.00 -4.20 -18.44
CA LYS A 32 3.24 -3.42 -18.53
C LYS A 32 3.48 -2.68 -17.21
N ALA A 33 4.63 -2.89 -16.59
CA ALA A 33 5.03 -2.06 -15.46
C ALA A 33 5.36 -0.65 -15.97
N LYS A 34 4.85 0.37 -15.26
CA LYS A 34 5.06 1.79 -15.59
C LYS A 34 6.56 2.08 -15.65
N GLY A 35 7.00 2.81 -16.68
CA GLY A 35 8.41 3.16 -16.85
C GLY A 35 9.31 2.04 -17.35
N THR A 36 8.78 0.86 -17.70
CA THR A 36 9.58 -0.27 -18.20
C THR A 36 9.03 -0.81 -19.52
N CYS A 37 9.90 -1.45 -20.31
CA CYS A 37 9.51 -2.18 -21.53
C CYS A 37 9.07 -3.62 -21.26
N THR A 38 9.13 -4.08 -20.00
CA THR A 38 8.90 -5.48 -19.61
C THR A 38 7.49 -5.68 -19.07
N SER A 39 6.85 -6.78 -19.48
CA SER A 39 5.58 -7.23 -18.91
C SER A 39 5.81 -7.93 -17.56
N THR A 40 4.90 -7.76 -16.63
CA THR A 40 4.91 -8.42 -15.31
C THR A 40 3.49 -8.83 -14.93
N ASN A 41 3.36 -9.84 -14.08
CA ASN A 41 2.10 -10.21 -13.44
C ASN A 41 2.14 -10.06 -11.93
N ILE A 42 3.10 -9.31 -11.37
CA ILE A 42 3.23 -9.17 -9.92
C ILE A 42 2.13 -8.24 -9.38
N LEU A 43 1.49 -8.60 -8.28
CA LEU A 43 0.59 -7.76 -7.50
C LEU A 43 1.16 -7.56 -6.09
N LEU A 44 1.01 -6.37 -5.53
CA LEU A 44 1.48 -6.02 -4.19
C LEU A 44 0.31 -6.10 -3.20
N CYS A 45 0.49 -6.89 -2.15
CA CYS A 45 -0.45 -6.93 -1.03
C CYS A 45 -0.12 -5.79 -0.08
N VAL A 46 -1.07 -4.87 0.12
CA VAL A 46 -0.85 -3.65 0.90
C VAL A 46 -1.82 -3.62 2.08
N THR A 47 -1.31 -3.43 3.28
CA THR A 47 -2.16 -3.29 4.49
C THR A 47 -3.05 -2.05 4.36
N GLY A 48 -4.30 -2.14 4.80
CA GLY A 48 -5.25 -1.02 4.73
C GLY A 48 -5.93 -0.84 3.38
N LEU A 49 -5.54 -1.58 2.33
CA LEU A 49 -6.19 -1.54 1.02
C LEU A 49 -7.05 -2.78 0.76
N TRP A 50 -8.18 -2.57 0.10
CA TRP A 50 -9.13 -3.63 -0.27
C TRP A 50 -8.67 -4.54 -1.40
N ALA A 51 -7.81 -4.02 -2.27
CA ALA A 51 -7.34 -4.71 -3.45
C ALA A 51 -5.82 -4.75 -3.47
N ASP A 52 -5.28 -5.84 -4.01
CA ASP A 52 -3.86 -5.91 -4.34
C ASP A 52 -3.53 -4.88 -5.45
N VAL A 53 -2.36 -4.26 -5.36
CA VAL A 53 -1.98 -3.10 -6.19
C VAL A 53 -1.03 -3.54 -7.30
N LYS A 54 -1.28 -3.08 -8.54
CA LYS A 54 -0.33 -3.25 -9.65
C LYS A 54 0.86 -2.29 -9.47
N ILE A 55 2.05 -2.75 -9.81
CA ILE A 55 3.28 -1.92 -9.77
C ILE A 55 3.11 -0.65 -10.61
N SER A 56 2.35 -0.72 -11.71
CA SER A 56 2.07 0.42 -12.59
C SER A 56 1.28 1.55 -11.92
N MET A 57 0.65 1.30 -10.77
CA MET A 57 -0.12 2.30 -10.01
C MET A 57 0.72 3.03 -8.97
N LEU A 58 1.99 2.65 -8.79
CA LEU A 58 2.89 3.30 -7.86
C LEU A 58 3.30 4.70 -8.38
N SER A 59 3.46 5.61 -7.42
CA SER A 59 4.09 6.91 -7.66
C SER A 59 5.60 6.79 -7.50
N ASP A 60 6.32 7.54 -8.32
CA ASP A 60 7.78 7.65 -8.27
C ASP A 60 8.22 8.95 -7.55
N ASN A 61 7.26 9.72 -7.03
CA ASN A 61 7.52 10.94 -6.28
C ASN A 61 7.97 10.62 -4.85
N ASP A 62 8.70 11.56 -4.25
CA ASP A 62 9.03 11.51 -2.83
C ASP A 62 7.78 11.58 -1.96
N ILE A 63 7.88 11.03 -0.74
CA ILE A 63 6.80 11.02 0.23
C ILE A 63 6.65 12.41 0.85
N GLU A 64 5.46 12.98 0.78
CA GLU A 64 5.16 14.28 1.37
C GLU A 64 4.67 14.16 2.84
N GLU A 65 4.81 15.24 3.61
CA GLU A 65 4.44 15.26 5.03
C GLU A 65 2.94 15.02 5.25
N ASP A 66 2.11 15.55 4.37
CA ASP A 66 0.66 15.42 4.43
C ASP A 66 0.23 13.97 4.15
N GLU A 67 0.98 13.20 3.35
CA GLU A 67 0.79 11.75 3.17
C GLU A 67 1.18 10.98 4.44
N CYS A 68 2.28 11.37 5.09
CA CYS A 68 2.70 10.81 6.38
C CYS A 68 1.68 11.07 7.50
N SER A 69 0.98 12.20 7.48
CA SER A 69 -0.06 12.52 8.47
C SER A 69 -1.22 11.51 8.48
N VAL A 70 -1.58 11.00 7.30
CA VAL A 70 -2.62 9.97 7.13
C VAL A 70 -2.14 8.65 7.73
N LEU A 71 -0.92 8.23 7.38
CA LEU A 71 -0.32 7.00 7.91
C LEU A 71 -0.22 7.02 9.44
N ASN A 72 0.21 8.14 10.01
CA ASN A 72 0.29 8.33 11.46
C ASN A 72 -1.07 8.20 12.15
N SER A 73 -2.15 8.63 11.50
CA SER A 73 -3.51 8.47 12.02
C SER A 73 -3.89 6.99 12.07
N SER A 74 -3.60 6.23 11.00
CA SER A 74 -3.85 4.78 10.98
C SER A 74 -3.03 3.99 12.01
N VAL A 75 -1.81 4.44 12.32
CA VAL A 75 -1.01 3.88 13.42
C VAL A 75 -1.68 4.13 14.78
N LYS A 76 -2.16 5.37 15.02
CA LYS A 76 -2.87 5.70 16.26
C LYS A 76 -4.16 4.91 16.44
N GLU A 77 -4.86 4.60 15.35
CA GLU A 77 -6.06 3.76 15.33
C GLU A 77 -5.75 2.26 15.50
N GLY A 78 -4.47 1.87 15.59
CA GLY A 78 -4.04 0.49 15.77
C GLY A 78 -4.15 -0.36 14.49
N LEU A 79 -4.34 0.26 13.33
CA LEU A 79 -4.46 -0.43 12.04
C LEU A 79 -3.09 -0.81 11.46
N LEU A 80 -2.04 -0.09 11.87
CA LEU A 80 -0.67 -0.29 11.40
C LEU A 80 0.33 -0.20 12.55
N GLU A 81 1.36 -1.03 12.49
CA GLU A 81 2.52 -0.88 13.36
C GLU A 81 3.47 0.17 12.79
N ARG A 82 4.01 1.01 13.69
CA ARG A 82 5.00 2.02 13.34
C ARG A 82 6.34 1.35 13.03
N ALA A 83 6.92 1.67 11.88
CA ALA A 83 8.29 1.27 11.57
C ALA A 83 9.28 1.97 12.52
N THR A 84 10.27 1.24 13.01
CA THR A 84 11.33 1.75 13.87
C THR A 84 12.58 2.06 13.05
N ILE A 85 13.24 3.17 13.35
CA ILE A 85 14.55 3.49 12.79
C ILE A 85 15.60 2.70 13.57
N CYS A 86 16.35 1.83 12.90
CA CYS A 86 17.51 1.19 13.50
C CYS A 86 18.71 2.13 13.34
N VAL A 87 19.39 2.44 14.46
CA VAL A 87 20.64 3.20 14.44
C VAL A 87 21.76 2.18 14.64
N SER A 88 22.53 1.94 13.59
CA SER A 88 23.70 1.06 13.57
C SER A 88 24.96 1.80 13.96
#